data_AF-A0A093R871-F1
#
_entry.id   AF-A0A093R871-F1
#
_cell.length_a   1.000
_cell.length_b   1.000
_cell.length_c   1.000
_cell.angle_alpha   90.00
_cell.angle_beta   90.00
_cell.angle_gamma   90.00
#
_symmetry.space_group_name_H-M   'P 1'
#
loop_
_entity.id
_entity.type
_entity.pdbx_description
1 polymer ?
#
loop_
_entity_poly.entity_id
_entity_poly.type
_entity_poly.pdbx_seq_one_letter_code
_entity_poly.pdbx_strand_id
1 'polypeptide(L)'
;VINAFTQTARSERCAYYGNVTVGRDVTVAELRQAYHAVVLSYGAEDNRVLGIPGENLSGVYSARAFVGWYNGLPENRDLKPDLSCETALILGHGNVALDIARILLSPLPLLKKTDITAGSLAALACSKVKRVWLVGRRGPLQVAFTIKELREMINLPGARPLLNPADFTGLENAIKDAPRPRKRLTELMIKTALEKPGEKTMEVQAGAAQAAAPREWGLKFQRSPEEVLPTADGRRARGVRMALTRLE
;
A
#
# COMPACT_ATOMS: atom_id res chain seq x y z
N VAL A 1 -8.75 -13.03 14.04
CA VAL A 1 -8.16 -14.10 13.20
C VAL A 1 -6.99 -14.78 13.90
N ILE A 2 -5.95 -14.06 14.34
CA ILE A 2 -4.79 -14.67 15.06
C ILE A 2 -5.24 -15.52 16.26
N ASN A 3 -6.18 -15.03 17.09
CA ASN A 3 -6.69 -15.81 18.22
C ASN A 3 -7.28 -17.18 17.82
N ALA A 4 -7.92 -17.27 16.65
CA ALA A 4 -8.45 -18.54 16.14
C ALA A 4 -7.31 -19.48 15.72
N PHE A 5 -6.26 -18.96 15.08
CA PHE A 5 -5.05 -19.74 14.78
C PHE A 5 -4.36 -20.24 16.05
N THR A 6 -4.22 -19.39 17.06
CA THR A 6 -3.67 -19.76 18.37
C THR A 6 -4.51 -20.86 19.03
N GLN A 7 -5.83 -20.79 18.93
CA GLN A 7 -6.72 -21.83 19.45
C GLN A 7 -6.52 -23.16 18.74
N THR A 8 -6.43 -23.16 17.40
CA THR A 8 -6.14 -24.38 16.63
C THR A 8 -4.77 -24.96 16.99
N ALA A 9 -3.73 -24.12 17.07
CA ALA A 9 -2.36 -24.53 17.39
C ALA A 9 -2.20 -25.11 18.80
N ARG A 10 -3.12 -24.81 19.73
CA ARG A 10 -3.15 -25.37 21.09
C ARG A 10 -3.81 -26.74 21.19
N SER A 11 -4.47 -27.22 20.13
CA SER A 11 -5.04 -28.57 20.15
C SER A 11 -3.93 -29.60 20.26
N GLU A 12 -4.12 -30.65 21.06
CA GLU A 12 -3.18 -31.78 21.16
C GLU A 12 -2.90 -32.48 19.82
N ARG A 13 -3.79 -32.28 18.84
CA ARG A 13 -3.67 -32.82 17.47
C ARG A 13 -2.94 -31.86 16.51
N CYS A 14 -2.39 -30.76 17.00
CA CYS A 14 -1.68 -29.77 16.21
C CYS A 14 -0.29 -29.51 16.82
N ALA A 15 0.73 -29.49 15.98
CA ALA A 15 2.09 -29.14 16.35
C ALA A 15 2.61 -28.06 15.40
N TYR A 16 3.41 -27.12 15.92
CA TYR A 16 4.05 -26.07 15.13
C TYR A 16 5.57 -26.22 15.21
N TYR A 17 6.21 -26.25 14.04
CA TYR A 17 7.65 -26.30 13.89
C TYR A 17 8.11 -25.07 13.11
N GLY A 18 8.46 -24.00 13.83
CA GLY A 18 9.03 -22.78 13.25
C GLY A 18 10.52 -22.96 12.92
N ASN A 19 11.07 -22.01 12.15
CA ASN A 19 12.49 -22.01 11.75
C ASN A 19 12.93 -23.28 10.98
N VAL A 20 12.00 -23.91 10.27
CA VAL A 20 12.26 -25.04 9.36
C VAL A 20 11.82 -24.63 7.95
N THR A 21 12.77 -24.49 7.04
CA THR A 21 12.52 -24.16 5.63
C THR A 21 12.41 -25.44 4.80
N VAL A 22 11.19 -25.80 4.42
CA VAL A 22 10.93 -26.92 3.50
C VAL A 22 11.58 -26.64 2.14
N GLY A 23 12.27 -27.63 1.59
CA GLY A 23 13.12 -27.52 0.40
C GLY A 23 14.61 -27.27 0.71
N ARG A 24 14.94 -26.85 1.94
CA ARG A 24 16.33 -26.67 2.41
C ARG A 24 16.66 -27.59 3.58
N ASP A 25 15.89 -27.48 4.66
CA ASP A 25 16.14 -28.19 5.93
C ASP A 25 15.45 -29.57 5.94
N VAL A 26 14.34 -29.70 5.21
CA VAL A 26 13.62 -30.95 4.94
C VAL A 26 13.00 -30.88 3.55
N THR A 27 13.08 -31.96 2.77
CA THR A 27 12.54 -32.02 1.42
C THR A 27 11.04 -32.39 1.40
N VAL A 28 10.34 -32.05 0.32
CA VAL A 28 8.95 -32.49 0.12
C VAL A 28 8.86 -34.01 0.01
N ALA A 29 9.88 -34.68 -0.51
CA ALA A 29 9.91 -36.13 -0.62
C ALA A 29 9.94 -36.81 0.76
N GLU A 30 10.78 -36.31 1.68
CA GLU A 30 10.83 -36.79 3.07
C GLU A 30 9.49 -36.57 3.79
N LEU A 31 8.85 -35.40 3.61
CA LEU A 31 7.52 -35.15 4.17
C LEU A 31 6.46 -36.12 3.64
N ARG A 32 6.51 -36.47 2.35
CA ARG A 32 5.57 -37.44 1.74
C ARG A 32 5.80 -38.88 2.23
N GLN A 33 6.98 -39.21 2.73
CA GLN A 33 7.27 -40.50 3.34
C GLN A 33 6.79 -40.54 4.80
N ALA A 34 6.90 -39.43 5.53
CA ALA A 34 6.54 -39.34 6.94
C ALA A 34 5.03 -39.11 7.20
N TYR A 35 4.32 -38.48 6.26
CA TYR A 35 2.92 -38.10 6.43
C TYR A 35 2.01 -38.68 5.34
N HIS A 36 0.78 -39.01 5.72
CA HIS A 36 -0.24 -39.51 4.80
C HIS A 36 -0.63 -38.50 3.69
N ALA A 37 -0.55 -37.20 4.00
CA ALA A 37 -0.84 -36.12 3.05
C ALA A 37 0.01 -34.90 3.37
N VAL A 38 0.39 -34.14 2.34
CA VAL A 38 1.16 -32.89 2.45
C VAL A 38 0.40 -31.78 1.74
N VAL A 39 0.13 -30.69 2.45
CA VAL A 39 -0.54 -29.49 1.91
C VAL A 39 0.48 -28.36 1.81
N LEU A 40 0.73 -27.87 0.60
CA LEU A 40 1.63 -26.74 0.37
C LEU A 40 0.87 -25.43 0.55
N SER A 41 1.23 -24.66 1.58
CA SER A 41 0.54 -23.43 1.99
C SER A 41 1.50 -22.27 2.28
N TYR A 42 2.65 -22.22 1.60
CA TYR A 42 3.74 -21.25 1.83
C TYR A 42 3.51 -19.85 1.21
N GLY A 43 2.34 -19.62 0.59
CA GLY A 43 1.98 -18.32 0.01
C GLY A 43 2.74 -18.00 -1.29
N ALA A 44 2.92 -16.70 -1.56
CA ALA A 44 3.66 -16.19 -2.70
C ALA A 44 4.75 -15.24 -2.20
N GLU A 45 6.01 -15.66 -2.29
CA GLU A 45 7.16 -14.94 -1.72
C GLU A 45 7.72 -13.90 -2.68
N ASP A 46 7.82 -14.25 -3.96
CA ASP A 46 8.42 -13.42 -4.99
C ASP A 46 7.67 -12.11 -5.23
N ASN A 47 8.45 -11.07 -5.50
CA ASN A 47 7.94 -9.78 -5.94
C ASN A 47 7.81 -9.76 -7.46
N ARG A 48 6.73 -9.17 -7.98
CA ARG A 48 6.68 -8.81 -9.39
C ARG A 48 7.62 -7.63 -9.63
N VAL A 49 8.67 -7.87 -10.42
CA VAL A 49 9.55 -6.81 -10.93
C VAL A 49 8.79 -5.95 -11.95
N LEU A 50 9.21 -4.69 -12.11
CA LEU A 50 8.61 -3.80 -13.09
C LEU A 50 9.14 -4.10 -14.49
N GLY A 51 10.40 -4.53 -14.59
CA GLY A 51 11.05 -4.83 -15.86
C GLY A 51 11.30 -3.58 -16.70
N ILE A 52 11.60 -2.45 -16.04
CA ILE A 52 11.80 -1.14 -16.68
C ILE A 52 13.19 -0.58 -16.38
N PRO A 53 13.76 0.25 -17.27
CA PRO A 53 15.01 0.95 -17.00
C PRO A 53 14.95 1.75 -15.69
N GLY A 54 16.02 1.68 -14.90
CA GLY A 54 16.16 2.39 -13.64
C GLY A 54 15.45 1.75 -12.43
N GLU A 55 14.81 0.58 -12.56
CA GLU A 55 14.09 -0.06 -11.43
C GLU A 55 14.98 -0.44 -10.24
N ASN A 56 16.30 -0.51 -10.43
CA ASN A 56 17.30 -0.79 -9.39
C ASN A 56 17.91 0.47 -8.75
N LEU A 57 17.46 1.67 -9.11
CA LEU A 57 17.94 2.92 -8.51
C LEU A 57 17.57 2.98 -7.02
N SER A 58 18.45 3.58 -6.21
CA SER A 58 18.14 3.83 -4.80
C SER A 58 16.91 4.72 -4.67
N GLY A 59 15.98 4.36 -3.79
CA GLY A 59 14.67 5.00 -3.68
C GLY A 59 13.53 4.24 -4.38
N VAL A 60 13.85 3.19 -5.15
CA VAL A 60 12.86 2.23 -5.66
C VAL A 60 12.82 1.02 -4.73
N TYR A 61 11.63 0.68 -4.25
CA TYR A 61 11.42 -0.43 -3.32
C TYR A 61 10.21 -1.26 -3.76
N SER A 62 10.26 -2.56 -3.55
CA SER A 62 9.04 -3.37 -3.65
C SER A 62 8.10 -3.02 -2.50
N ALA A 63 6.80 -3.01 -2.78
CA ALA A 63 5.78 -2.75 -1.76
C ALA A 63 5.90 -3.74 -0.59
N ARG A 64 6.16 -5.02 -0.88
CA ARG A 64 6.38 -6.06 0.14
C ARG A 64 7.56 -5.73 1.04
N ALA A 65 8.71 -5.32 0.48
CA ALA A 65 9.89 -5.00 1.29
C ALA A 65 9.64 -3.79 2.20
N PHE A 66 8.96 -2.76 1.70
CA PHE A 66 8.58 -1.61 2.52
C PHE A 66 7.59 -1.98 3.63
N VAL A 67 6.63 -2.87 3.35
CA VAL A 67 5.70 -3.42 4.34
C VAL A 67 6.42 -4.27 5.38
N GLY A 68 7.32 -5.16 4.93
CA GLY A 68 8.13 -6.00 5.80
C GLY A 68 9.01 -5.17 6.72
N TRP A 69 9.59 -4.08 6.23
CA TRP A 69 10.38 -3.15 7.03
C TRP A 69 9.60 -2.57 8.22
N TYR A 70 8.40 -2.01 7.98
CA TYR A 70 7.63 -1.42 9.08
C TYR A 70 6.94 -2.45 9.99
N ASN A 71 6.69 -3.67 9.50
CA ASN A 71 6.10 -4.79 10.26
C ASN A 71 7.15 -5.71 10.92
N GLY A 72 8.45 -5.46 10.72
CA GLY A 72 9.51 -6.23 11.40
C GLY A 72 9.83 -7.59 10.78
N LEU A 73 9.64 -7.76 9.46
CA LEU A 73 10.15 -8.93 8.75
C LEU A 73 11.69 -8.92 8.81
N PRO A 74 12.35 -9.99 9.32
CA PRO A 74 13.79 -9.96 9.58
C PRO A 74 14.65 -9.59 8.36
N GLU A 75 14.31 -10.09 7.17
CA GLU A 75 15.04 -9.80 5.92
C GLU A 75 14.93 -8.34 5.45
N ASN A 76 13.97 -7.57 5.97
CA ASN A 76 13.77 -6.16 5.63
C ASN A 76 14.12 -5.21 6.77
N ARG A 77 14.65 -5.71 7.90
CA ARG A 77 15.02 -4.89 9.06
C ARG A 77 16.03 -3.80 8.69
N ASP A 78 16.98 -4.14 7.82
CA ASP A 78 18.07 -3.24 7.43
C ASP A 78 17.71 -2.38 6.21
N LEU A 79 16.46 -2.44 5.73
CA LEU A 79 15.96 -1.52 4.73
C LEU A 79 15.95 -0.09 5.31
N LYS A 80 16.59 0.84 4.61
CA LYS A 80 16.71 2.25 5.03
C LYS A 80 16.07 3.15 3.98
N PRO A 81 14.73 3.19 3.88
CA PRO A 81 14.08 4.02 2.88
C PRO A 81 14.41 5.50 3.12
N ASP A 82 14.95 6.18 2.10
CA ASP A 82 15.16 7.63 2.13
C ASP A 82 13.81 8.35 2.04
N LEU A 83 13.33 8.82 3.20
CA LEU A 83 12.07 9.56 3.34
C LEU A 83 12.28 11.09 3.38
N SER A 84 13.45 11.58 2.92
CA SER A 84 13.76 13.01 2.89
C SER A 84 13.09 13.77 1.73
N CYS A 85 12.47 13.06 0.78
CA CYS A 85 11.72 13.65 -0.31
C CYS A 85 10.30 14.10 0.13
N GLU A 86 9.69 15.01 -0.62
CA GLU A 86 8.33 15.47 -0.31
C GLU A 86 7.22 14.61 -0.95
N THR A 87 7.53 13.87 -2.01
CA THR A 87 6.55 13.09 -2.78
C THR A 87 6.98 11.64 -2.93
N ALA A 88 6.09 10.71 -2.58
CA ALA A 88 6.24 9.29 -2.85
C ALA A 88 5.26 8.84 -3.94
N LEU A 89 5.69 7.87 -4.76
CA LEU A 89 4.89 7.28 -5.83
C LEU A 89 4.71 5.79 -5.56
N ILE A 90 3.48 5.32 -5.61
CA ILE A 90 3.14 3.90 -5.42
C ILE A 90 2.51 3.40 -6.71
N LEU A 91 3.08 2.36 -7.29
CA LEU A 91 2.59 1.76 -8.54
C LEU A 91 1.60 0.64 -8.20
N GLY A 92 0.32 0.89 -8.42
CA GLY A 92 -0.78 -0.04 -8.17
C GLY A 92 -1.95 0.59 -7.40
N HIS A 93 -3.14 0.05 -7.63
CA HIS A 93 -4.39 0.44 -6.95
C HIS A 93 -4.95 -0.74 -6.13
N GLY A 94 -4.12 -1.37 -5.31
CA GLY A 94 -4.52 -2.43 -4.37
C GLY A 94 -4.53 -1.96 -2.92
N ASN A 95 -5.00 -2.81 -2.00
CA ASN A 95 -5.02 -2.49 -0.56
C ASN A 95 -3.61 -2.20 -0.01
N VAL A 96 -2.60 -2.97 -0.42
CA VAL A 96 -1.20 -2.73 -0.02
C VAL A 96 -0.73 -1.32 -0.38
N ALA A 97 -1.16 -0.79 -1.53
CA ALA A 97 -0.81 0.57 -1.93
C ALA A 97 -1.45 1.62 -0.99
N LEU A 98 -2.69 1.39 -0.54
CA LEU A 98 -3.34 2.23 0.46
C LEU A 98 -2.68 2.11 1.82
N ASP A 99 -2.24 0.92 2.23
CA ASP A 99 -1.56 0.71 3.51
C ASP A 99 -0.23 1.46 3.58
N ILE A 100 0.59 1.38 2.53
CA ILE A 100 1.85 2.14 2.45
C ILE A 100 1.56 3.65 2.48
N ALA A 101 0.57 4.13 1.70
CA ALA A 101 0.18 5.53 1.71
C ALA A 101 -0.30 5.98 3.11
N ARG A 102 -1.07 5.14 3.80
CA ARG A 102 -1.57 5.39 5.15
C ARG A 102 -0.41 5.49 6.15
N ILE A 103 0.56 4.57 6.10
CA ILE A 103 1.74 4.60 6.97
C ILE A 103 2.58 5.85 6.73
N LEU A 104 2.85 6.20 5.46
CA LEU A 104 3.63 7.39 5.11
C LEU A 104 2.96 8.70 5.58
N LEU A 105 1.63 8.76 5.53
CA LEU A 105 0.89 9.99 5.80
C LEU A 105 0.31 10.10 7.22
N SER A 106 0.20 9.00 7.96
CA SER A 106 -0.38 9.00 9.31
C SER A 106 0.38 9.91 10.28
N PRO A 107 -0.34 10.65 11.15
CA PRO A 107 0.26 11.33 12.28
C PRO A 107 0.99 10.35 13.22
N LEU A 108 2.18 10.73 13.67
CA LEU A 108 2.99 9.91 14.59
C LEU A 108 2.26 9.47 15.87
N PRO A 109 1.41 10.30 16.52
CA PRO A 109 0.69 9.87 17.72
C PRO A 109 -0.24 8.68 17.50
N LEU A 110 -0.74 8.48 16.27
CA LEU A 110 -1.55 7.32 15.93
C LEU A 110 -0.68 6.07 15.77
N LEU A 111 0.45 6.21 15.05
CA LEU A 111 1.39 5.10 14.83
C LEU A 111 2.08 4.65 16.13
N LYS A 112 2.33 5.55 17.08
CA LYS A 112 2.88 5.21 18.41
C LYS A 112 2.02 4.23 19.21
N LYS A 113 0.75 4.07 18.86
CA LYS A 113 -0.20 3.17 19.53
C LYS A 113 -0.32 1.81 18.84
N THR A 114 0.44 1.57 17.77
CA THR A 114 0.44 0.31 17.04
C THR A 114 1.71 -0.49 17.34
N ASP A 115 1.79 -1.69 16.78
CA ASP A 115 2.93 -2.60 16.82
C ASP A 115 4.01 -2.29 15.77
N ILE A 116 4.01 -1.09 15.18
CA ILE A 116 5.02 -0.67 14.20
C ILE A 116 6.42 -0.69 14.82
N THR A 117 7.42 -1.14 14.07
CA THR A 117 8.78 -1.24 14.60
C THR A 117 9.34 0.13 15.00
N ALA A 118 10.08 0.17 16.13
CA ALA A 118 10.66 1.41 16.64
C ALA A 118 11.60 2.09 15.62
N GLY A 119 12.38 1.30 14.87
CA GLY A 119 13.26 1.82 13.81
C GLY A 119 12.48 2.50 12.68
N SER A 120 11.37 1.89 12.25
CA SER A 120 10.53 2.47 11.18
C SER A 120 9.78 3.70 11.67
N LEU A 121 9.30 3.69 12.91
CA LEU A 121 8.67 4.84 13.54
C LEU A 121 9.63 6.03 13.67
N ALA A 122 10.90 5.77 14.03
CA ALA A 122 11.93 6.80 14.08
C ALA A 122 12.22 7.40 12.69
N ALA A 123 12.30 6.55 11.65
CA ALA A 123 12.46 7.01 10.28
C ALA A 123 11.26 7.85 9.80
N LEU A 124 10.02 7.42 10.11
CA LEU A 124 8.79 8.15 9.80
C LEU A 124 8.72 9.49 10.55
N ALA A 125 9.31 9.59 11.74
CA ALA A 125 9.37 10.85 12.48
C ALA A 125 10.26 11.90 11.79
N CYS A 126 11.26 11.46 11.05
CA CYS A 126 12.13 12.32 10.23
C CYS A 126 11.65 12.49 8.78
N SER A 127 10.53 11.86 8.40
CA SER A 127 10.00 11.89 7.04
C SER A 127 9.57 13.29 6.63
N LYS A 128 9.98 13.71 5.42
CA LYS A 128 9.51 14.94 4.76
C LYS A 128 8.39 14.66 3.75
N VAL A 129 7.95 13.41 3.62
CA VAL A 129 6.89 13.02 2.69
C VAL A 129 5.59 13.71 3.10
N LYS A 130 5.06 14.52 2.18
CA LYS A 130 3.79 15.24 2.33
C LYS A 130 2.76 14.79 1.30
N ARG A 131 3.20 14.22 0.18
CA ARG A 131 2.33 13.82 -0.93
C ARG A 131 2.58 12.36 -1.34
N VAL A 132 1.50 11.59 -1.48
CA VAL A 132 1.57 10.22 -2.00
C VAL A 132 0.64 10.04 -3.20
N TRP A 133 1.19 9.63 -4.34
CA TRP A 133 0.40 9.31 -5.53
C TRP A 133 0.32 7.81 -5.73
N LEU A 134 -0.89 7.26 -5.83
CA LEU A 134 -1.12 5.88 -6.25
C LEU A 134 -1.46 5.87 -7.74
N VAL A 135 -0.64 5.18 -8.54
CA VAL A 135 -0.73 5.20 -10.00
C VAL A 135 -1.17 3.83 -10.50
N GLY A 136 -2.23 3.80 -11.31
CA GLY A 136 -2.75 2.59 -11.91
C GLY A 136 -2.75 2.67 -13.43
N ARG A 137 -2.42 1.55 -14.08
CA ARG A 137 -2.44 1.39 -15.54
C ARG A 137 -3.83 1.34 -16.18
N ARG A 138 -4.90 1.25 -15.39
CA ARG A 138 -6.31 1.19 -15.82
C ARG A 138 -7.12 2.31 -15.18
N GLY A 139 -8.42 2.36 -15.45
CA GLY A 139 -9.35 3.36 -14.94
C GLY A 139 -9.90 3.06 -13.53
N PRO A 140 -10.76 3.96 -13.00
CA PRO A 140 -11.35 3.80 -11.66
C PRO A 140 -12.21 2.54 -11.51
N LEU A 141 -12.81 2.05 -12.58
CA LEU A 141 -13.59 0.80 -12.58
C LEU A 141 -12.72 -0.46 -12.45
N GLN A 142 -11.39 -0.34 -12.45
CA GLN A 142 -10.47 -1.47 -12.31
C GLN A 142 -9.59 -1.40 -11.05
N VAL A 143 -9.85 -0.48 -10.12
CA VAL A 143 -9.17 -0.49 -8.81
C VAL A 143 -9.40 -1.81 -8.08
N ALA A 144 -8.37 -2.31 -7.40
CA ALA A 144 -8.37 -3.57 -6.69
C ALA A 144 -8.50 -3.40 -5.16
N PHE A 145 -8.36 -2.18 -4.64
CA PHE A 145 -8.63 -1.90 -3.24
C PHE A 145 -10.11 -2.01 -2.90
N THR A 146 -10.40 -2.29 -1.63
CA THR A 146 -11.75 -2.45 -1.10
C THR A 146 -12.26 -1.18 -0.41
N ILE A 147 -13.59 -1.11 -0.21
CA ILE A 147 -14.27 0.11 0.26
C ILE A 147 -13.88 0.52 1.67
N LYS A 148 -13.53 -0.43 2.54
CA LYS A 148 -13.14 -0.18 3.92
C LYS A 148 -11.82 0.60 3.94
N GLU A 149 -10.84 0.12 3.20
CA GLU A 149 -9.47 0.62 3.15
C GLU A 149 -9.43 2.00 2.48
N LEU A 150 -10.24 2.20 1.44
CA LEU A 150 -10.46 3.51 0.83
C LEU A 150 -11.10 4.49 1.82
N ARG A 151 -12.12 4.08 2.57
CA ARG A 151 -12.79 4.93 3.56
C ARG A 151 -11.84 5.35 4.67
N GLU A 152 -11.02 4.43 5.16
CA GLU A 152 -9.97 4.75 6.14
C GLU A 152 -8.95 5.74 5.58
N MET A 153 -8.61 5.66 4.28
CA MET A 153 -7.69 6.61 3.64
C MET A 153 -8.31 8.00 3.44
N ILE A 154 -9.58 8.07 3.05
CA ILE A 154 -10.34 9.32 2.91
C ILE A 154 -10.44 10.05 4.25
N ASN A 155 -10.64 9.30 5.34
CA ASN A 155 -10.81 9.83 6.68
C ASN A 155 -9.51 9.93 7.49
N LEU A 156 -8.34 9.75 6.85
CA LEU A 156 -7.06 9.77 7.54
C LEU A 156 -6.79 11.17 8.15
N PRO A 157 -6.61 11.30 9.47
CA PRO A 157 -6.41 12.61 10.09
C PRO A 157 -5.17 13.33 9.56
N GLY A 158 -5.33 14.61 9.20
CA GLY A 158 -4.25 15.44 8.66
C GLY A 158 -3.88 15.17 7.20
N ALA A 159 -4.59 14.27 6.51
CA ALA A 159 -4.42 14.01 5.08
C ALA A 159 -5.70 14.31 4.29
N ARG A 160 -5.56 14.81 3.06
CA ARG A 160 -6.70 15.09 2.15
C ARG A 160 -6.56 14.34 0.81
N PRO A 161 -7.68 13.90 0.21
CA PRO A 161 -7.68 13.30 -1.11
C PRO A 161 -7.51 14.35 -2.22
N LEU A 162 -6.77 13.98 -3.27
CA LEU A 162 -6.58 14.70 -4.52
C LEU A 162 -7.04 13.78 -5.67
N LEU A 163 -8.34 13.80 -5.94
CA LEU A 163 -8.94 13.05 -7.04
C LEU A 163 -9.31 14.03 -8.17
N ASN A 164 -8.95 13.70 -9.40
CA ASN A 164 -9.29 14.52 -10.56
C ASN A 164 -10.74 14.22 -11.00
N PRO A 165 -11.68 15.18 -10.95
CA PRO A 165 -13.08 14.96 -11.34
C PRO A 165 -13.26 14.37 -12.75
N ALA A 166 -12.38 14.74 -13.69
CA ALA A 166 -12.43 14.26 -15.06
C ALA A 166 -12.21 12.73 -15.19
N ASP A 167 -11.54 12.10 -14.21
CA ASP A 167 -11.33 10.66 -14.22
C ASP A 167 -12.64 9.89 -13.90
N PHE A 168 -13.65 10.56 -13.35
CA PHE A 168 -14.90 9.96 -12.87
C PHE A 168 -16.13 10.32 -13.71
N THR A 169 -15.99 11.18 -14.72
CA THR A 169 -17.09 11.63 -15.57
C THR A 169 -17.78 10.45 -16.27
N GLY A 170 -19.10 10.33 -16.10
CA GLY A 170 -19.91 9.31 -16.78
C GLY A 170 -19.91 7.93 -16.12
N LEU A 171 -19.16 7.75 -15.01
CA LEU A 171 -19.12 6.48 -14.29
C LEU A 171 -20.44 6.17 -13.57
N GLU A 172 -21.25 7.17 -13.24
CA GLU A 172 -22.56 7.01 -12.61
C GLU A 172 -23.49 6.12 -13.46
N ASN A 173 -23.41 6.27 -14.78
CA ASN A 173 -24.17 5.44 -15.71
C ASN A 173 -23.55 4.04 -15.83
N ALA A 174 -22.21 3.94 -15.87
CA ALA A 174 -21.48 2.69 -16.03
C ALA A 174 -21.64 1.73 -14.83
N ILE A 175 -21.99 2.23 -13.64
CA ILE A 175 -22.16 1.42 -12.43
C ILE A 175 -23.62 1.08 -12.08
N LYS A 176 -24.60 1.45 -12.93
CA LYS A 176 -26.03 1.21 -12.65
C LYS A 176 -26.30 -0.25 -12.34
N ASP A 177 -25.78 -1.14 -13.18
CA ASP A 177 -25.95 -2.59 -13.13
C ASP A 177 -24.74 -3.33 -12.50
N ALA A 178 -23.79 -2.58 -11.94
CA ALA A 178 -22.63 -3.20 -11.30
C ALA A 178 -23.00 -3.91 -9.99
N PRO A 179 -22.32 -5.01 -9.62
CA PRO A 179 -22.52 -5.66 -8.33
C PRO A 179 -22.40 -4.68 -7.17
N ARG A 180 -23.26 -4.83 -6.15
CA ARG A 180 -23.37 -3.91 -5.01
C ARG A 180 -22.02 -3.50 -4.39
N PRO A 181 -21.03 -4.41 -4.18
CA PRO A 181 -19.72 -4.00 -3.66
C PRO A 181 -18.98 -3.03 -4.57
N ARG A 182 -18.98 -3.28 -5.89
CA ARG A 182 -18.32 -2.44 -6.90
C ARG A 182 -18.99 -1.08 -7.02
N LYS A 183 -20.33 -1.08 -7.04
CA LYS A 183 -21.15 0.13 -7.11
C LYS A 183 -20.85 1.07 -5.94
N ARG A 184 -20.93 0.59 -4.70
CA ARG A 184 -20.67 1.40 -3.49
C ARG A 184 -19.23 1.94 -3.42
N LEU A 185 -18.25 1.16 -3.87
CA LEU A 185 -16.86 1.60 -3.93
C LEU A 185 -16.70 2.76 -4.92
N THR A 186 -17.32 2.64 -6.10
CA THR A 186 -17.21 3.65 -7.15
C THR A 186 -17.99 4.91 -6.77
N GLU A 187 -19.20 4.79 -6.23
CA GLU A 187 -19.98 5.91 -5.68
C GLU A 187 -19.19 6.68 -4.62
N LEU A 188 -18.46 5.98 -3.74
CA LEU A 188 -17.61 6.65 -2.75
C LEU A 188 -16.49 7.47 -3.41
N MET A 189 -15.81 6.93 -4.43
CA MET A 189 -14.77 7.67 -5.14
C MET A 189 -15.33 8.87 -5.90
N ILE A 190 -16.47 8.72 -6.59
CA ILE A 190 -17.17 9.81 -7.30
C ILE A 190 -17.51 10.91 -6.30
N LYS A 191 -18.16 10.54 -5.18
CA LYS A 191 -18.52 11.46 -4.11
C LYS A 191 -17.29 12.24 -3.62
N THR A 192 -16.20 11.54 -3.32
CA THR A 192 -14.95 12.18 -2.85
C THR A 192 -14.28 13.06 -3.89
N ALA A 193 -14.42 12.76 -5.18
CA ALA A 193 -13.84 13.56 -6.26
C ALA A 193 -14.65 14.82 -6.57
N LEU A 194 -15.98 14.76 -6.45
CA LEU A 194 -16.90 15.84 -6.84
C LEU A 194 -17.29 16.76 -5.67
N GLU A 195 -17.33 16.24 -4.44
CA GLU A 195 -17.64 17.08 -3.28
C GLU A 195 -16.46 18.00 -2.97
N LYS A 196 -16.73 19.31 -2.95
CA LYS A 196 -15.78 20.27 -2.35
C LYS A 196 -15.57 19.86 -0.88
N PRO A 197 -14.34 19.93 -0.35
CA PRO A 197 -14.09 19.61 1.05
C PRO A 197 -14.99 20.49 1.93
N GLY A 198 -16.00 19.87 2.54
CA GLY A 198 -16.95 20.57 3.41
C GLY A 198 -16.29 21.00 4.71
N GLU A 199 -16.80 22.06 5.33
CA GLU A 199 -16.34 22.61 6.62
C GLU A 199 -16.23 21.54 7.74
N LYS A 200 -16.97 20.43 7.65
CA LYS A 200 -16.87 19.28 8.57
C LYS A 200 -15.50 18.61 8.59
N THR A 201 -14.70 18.70 7.52
CA THR A 201 -13.32 18.18 7.51
C THR A 201 -12.38 19.10 8.30
N MET A 202 -12.72 20.38 8.47
CA MET A 202 -11.91 21.35 9.21
C MET A 202 -12.11 21.27 10.73
N GLU A 203 -13.31 20.94 11.24
CA GLU A 203 -13.56 20.84 12.69
C GLU A 203 -12.82 19.67 13.35
N VAL A 204 -12.70 18.52 12.68
CA VAL A 204 -11.88 17.38 13.16
C VAL A 204 -10.38 17.70 13.05
N GLN A 205 -10.00 18.64 12.19
CA GLN A 205 -8.61 19.10 11.99
C GLN A 205 -8.19 20.19 12.99
N ALA A 206 -9.13 21.01 13.49
CA ALA A 206 -8.83 22.13 14.39
C ALA A 206 -8.42 21.69 15.81
N GLY A 207 -8.85 20.51 16.27
CA GLY A 207 -8.53 20.02 17.62
C GLY A 207 -7.14 19.40 17.78
N ALA A 208 -6.39 19.15 16.70
CA ALA A 208 -5.20 18.28 16.75
C ALA A 208 -3.92 18.79 16.08
N ALA A 209 -3.88 19.93 15.38
CA ALA A 209 -2.60 20.50 14.91
C ALA A 209 -2.69 21.99 14.58
N GLN A 210 -1.82 22.79 15.21
CA GLN A 210 -1.46 24.13 14.75
C GLN A 210 -0.89 24.08 13.32
N ALA A 211 -1.50 24.85 12.42
CA ALA A 211 -0.87 25.61 11.33
C ALA A 211 0.07 24.92 10.31
N ALA A 212 -0.02 23.60 10.08
CA ALA A 212 0.69 22.93 8.97
C ALA A 212 -0.25 22.63 7.80
N ALA A 213 0.21 22.88 6.56
CA ALA A 213 -0.53 22.50 5.37
C ALA A 213 -0.85 20.99 5.38
N PRO A 214 -2.08 20.58 5.01
CA PRO A 214 -2.48 19.18 5.08
C PRO A 214 -1.64 18.30 4.16
N ARG A 215 -1.31 17.10 4.62
CA ARG A 215 -0.70 16.07 3.76
C ARG A 215 -1.70 15.65 2.69
N GLU A 216 -1.22 15.12 1.58
CA GLU A 216 -2.03 14.88 0.39
C GLU A 216 -1.82 13.46 -0.12
N TRP A 217 -2.90 12.84 -0.58
CA TRP A 217 -2.80 11.62 -1.37
C TRP A 217 -3.72 11.70 -2.57
N GLY A 218 -3.40 10.99 -3.65
CA GLY A 218 -4.25 11.02 -4.83
C GLY A 218 -4.12 9.79 -5.70
N LEU A 219 -5.08 9.64 -6.60
CA LEU A 219 -5.11 8.57 -7.58
C LEU A 219 -4.76 9.14 -8.96
N LYS A 220 -3.87 8.45 -9.67
CA LYS A 220 -3.63 8.67 -11.11
C LYS A 220 -4.03 7.40 -11.84
N PHE A 221 -4.88 7.54 -12.84
CA PHE A 221 -5.38 6.44 -13.66
C PHE A 221 -4.76 6.45 -15.04
N GLN A 222 -4.85 5.31 -15.73
CA GLN A 222 -4.41 5.14 -17.11
C GLN A 222 -2.96 5.59 -17.33
N ARG A 223 -2.06 5.15 -16.44
CA ARG A 223 -0.61 5.41 -16.53
C ARG A 223 0.17 4.12 -16.28
N SER A 224 1.08 3.79 -17.19
CA SER A 224 2.03 2.69 -17.02
C SER A 224 3.45 3.25 -16.86
N PRO A 225 4.25 2.73 -15.91
CA PRO A 225 5.63 3.16 -15.75
C PRO A 225 6.48 2.69 -16.92
N GLU A 226 7.31 3.58 -17.48
CA GLU A 226 8.22 3.28 -18.60
C GLU A 226 9.69 3.28 -18.17
N GLU A 227 10.08 4.21 -17.30
CA GLU A 227 11.46 4.38 -16.86
C GLU A 227 11.49 5.10 -15.49
N VAL A 228 12.33 4.63 -14.57
CA VAL A 228 12.68 5.40 -13.38
C VAL A 228 13.82 6.35 -13.71
N LEU A 229 13.57 7.65 -13.59
CA LEU A 229 14.52 8.69 -13.96
C LEU A 229 15.55 8.88 -12.83
N PRO A 230 16.86 8.86 -13.13
CA PRO A 230 17.89 9.07 -12.13
C PRO A 230 18.07 10.55 -11.78
N THR A 231 18.60 10.82 -10.58
CA THR A 231 19.24 12.09 -10.21
C THR A 231 20.45 12.38 -11.10
N ALA A 232 20.95 13.62 -11.09
CA ALA A 232 22.09 14.02 -11.93
C ALA A 232 23.36 13.17 -11.71
N ASP A 233 23.55 12.63 -10.50
CA ASP A 233 24.64 11.74 -10.13
C ASP A 233 24.39 10.25 -10.49
N GLY A 234 23.23 9.91 -11.06
CA GLY A 234 22.88 8.55 -11.47
C GLY A 234 22.51 7.60 -10.33
N ARG A 235 22.52 8.04 -9.07
CA ARG A 235 22.45 7.13 -7.91
C ARG A 235 21.06 6.88 -7.35
N ARG A 236 20.17 7.88 -7.42
CA ARG A 236 18.85 7.84 -6.80
C ARG A 236 17.74 8.08 -7.82
N ALA A 237 16.56 7.56 -7.54
CA ALA A 237 15.36 7.90 -8.30
C ALA A 237 14.95 9.35 -8.02
N ARG A 238 14.73 10.14 -9.07
CA ARG A 238 14.15 11.50 -8.98
C ARG A 238 12.70 11.59 -9.43
N GLY A 239 12.23 10.59 -10.17
CA GLY A 239 10.89 10.54 -10.75
C GLY A 239 10.71 9.31 -11.61
N VAL A 240 9.52 9.16 -12.19
CA VAL A 240 9.18 8.03 -13.07
C VAL A 240 8.50 8.58 -14.31
N ARG A 241 9.00 8.22 -15.50
CA ARG A 241 8.33 8.49 -16.76
C ARG A 241 7.15 7.52 -16.91
N MET A 242 6.01 8.06 -17.33
CA MET A 242 4.76 7.33 -17.43
C MET A 242 4.19 7.45 -18.85
N ALA A 243 3.84 6.31 -19.45
CA ALA A 243 3.00 6.26 -20.64
C ALA A 243 1.54 6.53 -20.28
N LEU A 244 0.84 7.28 -21.14
CA LEU A 244 -0.62 7.31 -21.15
C LEU A 244 -1.14 5.98 -21.69
N THR A 245 -2.02 5.32 -20.95
CA THR A 245 -2.75 4.15 -21.47
C THR A 245 -4.18 4.55 -21.83
N ARG A 246 -4.85 3.71 -22.61
CA ARG A 246 -6.29 3.76 -22.85
C ARG A 246 -6.87 2.39 -22.52
N LEU A 247 -8.13 2.35 -22.10
CA LEU A 247 -8.86 1.09 -22.00
C LEU A 247 -9.31 0.71 -23.41
N GLU A 248 -8.90 -0.47 -23.86
CA GLU A 248 -9.49 -1.14 -25.04
C GLU A 248 -10.89 -1.67 -24.70
#